data_AF-A0A2M8SB40-F1
#
_entry.id   AF-A0A2M8SB40-F1
#
_cell.length_a   1.000
_cell.length_b   1.000
_cell.length_c   1.000
_cell.angle_alpha   90.00
_cell.angle_beta   90.00
_cell.angle_gamma   90.00
#
_symmetry.space_group_name_H-M   'P 1'
#
loop_
_entity.id
_entity.type
_entity.pdbx_description
1 polymer ?
#
loop_
_entity_poly.entity_id
_entity_poly.type
_entity_poly.pdbx_seq_one_letter_code
_entity_poly.pdbx_strand_id
1 'polypeptide(L)'
;MTVMPIPTEVERVAKELNLPLDGLIQRGLQAFLRQEIRAVQMDISDLQDRYGVASVSELWKQIEKGEVHSHPAWEDSIEWEHLEAYLDRLGRMLGEDFDISQAFS
;
A
#
# COMPACT_ATOMS: atom_id res chain seq x y z
N MET A 1 -21.76 -0.88 -23.21
CA MET A 1 -20.81 -1.38 -22.20
C MET A 1 -20.21 -2.66 -22.74
N THR A 2 -18.95 -2.63 -23.19
CA THR A 2 -18.26 -3.82 -23.68
C THR A 2 -17.83 -4.64 -22.47
N VAL A 3 -18.36 -5.85 -22.35
CA VAL A 3 -17.88 -6.86 -21.41
C VAL A 3 -16.50 -7.27 -21.92
N MET A 4 -15.42 -6.94 -21.19
CA MET A 4 -14.10 -7.49 -21.53
C MET A 4 -14.17 -9.01 -21.37
N PRO A 5 -13.82 -9.80 -22.40
CA PRO A 5 -13.75 -11.25 -22.23
C PRO A 5 -12.68 -11.54 -21.18
N ILE A 6 -13.05 -12.29 -20.14
CA ILE A 6 -12.10 -12.83 -19.19
C ILE A 6 -11.09 -13.67 -20.00
N PRO A 7 -9.77 -13.47 -19.85
CA PRO A 7 -8.79 -14.26 -20.59
C PRO A 7 -9.04 -15.74 -20.35
N THR A 8 -9.04 -16.55 -21.41
CA THR A 8 -9.23 -18.01 -21.39
C THR A 8 -8.34 -18.75 -20.39
N GLU A 9 -7.27 -18.10 -19.91
CA GLU A 9 -6.40 -18.60 -18.85
C GLU A 9 -7.04 -18.56 -17.45
N VAL A 10 -7.89 -17.59 -17.11
CA VAL A 10 -8.52 -17.53 -15.77
C VAL A 10 -9.55 -18.65 -15.59
N GLU A 11 -10.34 -18.93 -16.62
CA GLU A 11 -11.28 -20.07 -16.62
C GLU A 11 -10.56 -21.41 -16.53
N ARG A 12 -9.43 -21.54 -17.25
CA ARG A 12 -8.58 -22.73 -17.17
C ARG A 12 -8.02 -22.93 -15.77
N VAL A 13 -7.46 -21.88 -15.17
CA VAL A 13 -6.92 -21.92 -13.81
C VAL A 13 -8.01 -22.21 -12.79
N ALA A 14 -9.20 -21.61 -12.92
CA ALA A 14 -10.34 -21.90 -12.04
C ALA A 14 -10.73 -23.39 -12.09
N LYS A 15 -10.78 -23.97 -13.29
CA LYS A 15 -11.05 -25.40 -13.48
C LYS A 15 -9.96 -26.29 -12.87
N GLU A 16 -8.69 -25.96 -13.13
CA GLU A 16 -7.54 -26.72 -12.59
C GLU A 16 -7.51 -26.69 -11.05
N LEU A 17 -7.81 -25.53 -10.46
CA LEU A 17 -7.89 -25.34 -9.02
C LEU A 17 -9.21 -25.81 -8.39
N ASN A 18 -10.15 -26.30 -9.21
CA ASN A 18 -11.51 -26.68 -8.80
C ASN A 18 -12.23 -25.59 -7.99
N LEU A 19 -12.13 -24.34 -8.45
CA LEU A 19 -12.75 -23.17 -7.85
C LEU A 19 -13.80 -22.55 -8.79
N PRO A 20 -14.90 -21.99 -8.25
CA PRO A 20 -15.75 -21.08 -9.01
C PRO A 20 -14.94 -19.90 -9.54
N LEU A 21 -15.23 -19.45 -10.77
CA LEU A 21 -14.52 -18.34 -11.41
C LEU A 21 -14.54 -17.07 -10.54
N ASP A 22 -15.71 -16.71 -10.02
CA ASP A 22 -15.86 -15.56 -9.12
C ASP A 22 -15.02 -15.71 -7.85
N GLY A 23 -14.92 -16.93 -7.32
CA GLY A 23 -14.09 -17.23 -6.15
C GLY A 23 -12.60 -17.11 -6.43
N LEU A 24 -12.14 -17.51 -7.62
CA LEU A 24 -10.76 -17.30 -8.05
C LEU A 24 -10.46 -15.80 -8.22
N ILE A 25 -11.37 -15.05 -8.86
CA ILE A 25 -11.22 -13.61 -9.07
C ILE A 25 -11.17 -12.87 -7.74
N GLN A 26 -12.07 -13.18 -6.81
CA GLN A 26 -12.10 -12.55 -5.48
C GLN A 26 -10.78 -12.79 -4.72
N ARG A 27 -10.28 -14.03 -4.72
CA ARG A 27 -8.99 -14.36 -4.07
C ARG A 27 -7.83 -13.67 -4.76
N GLY A 28 -7.83 -13.61 -6.09
CA GLY A 28 -6.81 -12.90 -6.87
C GLY A 28 -6.79 -11.40 -6.53
N LEU A 29 -7.96 -10.77 -6.45
CA LEU A 29 -8.08 -9.36 -6.07
C LEU A 29 -7.59 -9.11 -4.64
N GLN A 30 -7.97 -9.95 -3.67
CA GLN A 30 -7.46 -9.86 -2.31
C GLN A 30 -5.94 -10.03 -2.23
N ALA A 31 -5.39 -11.00 -2.95
CA ALA A 31 -3.95 -11.24 -3.00
C ALA A 31 -3.20 -10.04 -3.61
N PHE A 32 -3.75 -9.45 -4.67
CA PHE A 32 -3.21 -8.26 -5.31
C PHE A 32 -3.23 -7.06 -4.35
N LEU A 33 -4.38 -6.73 -3.74
CA LEU A 33 -4.47 -5.62 -2.79
C LEU A 33 -3.49 -5.79 -1.61
N ARG A 34 -3.35 -7.00 -1.07
CA ARG A 34 -2.37 -7.30 -0.02
C ARG A 34 -0.93 -7.13 -0.48
N GLN A 35 -0.64 -7.43 -1.74
CA GLN A 35 0.69 -7.21 -2.30
C GLN A 35 0.98 -5.71 -2.45
N GLU A 36 0.02 -4.92 -2.94
CA GLU A 36 0.15 -3.47 -3.05
C GLU A 36 0.34 -2.82 -1.67
N ILE A 37 -0.43 -3.24 -0.67
CA ILE A 37 -0.27 -2.80 0.73
C ILE A 37 1.17 -3.03 1.22
N ARG A 38 1.71 -4.24 1.01
CA ARG A 38 3.09 -4.56 1.42
C ARG A 38 4.14 -3.72 0.69
N ALA A 39 3.93 -3.41 -0.59
CA ALA A 39 4.84 -2.58 -1.34
C ALA A 39 4.88 -1.15 -0.77
N VAL A 40 3.70 -0.55 -0.56
CA VAL A 40 3.59 0.80 0.04
C VAL A 40 4.18 0.86 1.45
N GLN A 41 3.97 -0.18 2.25
CA GLN A 41 4.58 -0.29 3.59
C GLN A 41 6.10 -0.33 3.52
N MET A 42 6.67 -0.99 2.51
CA MET A 42 8.11 -1.04 2.29
C MET A 42 8.66 0.34 1.89
N ASP A 43 7.95 1.05 1.00
CA ASP A 43 8.32 2.42 0.61
C ASP A 43 8.30 3.37 1.83
N ILE A 44 7.30 3.24 2.71
CA ILE A 44 7.23 3.99 3.98
C ILE A 44 8.39 3.59 4.91
N SER A 45 8.70 2.30 5.04
CA SER A 45 9.81 1.82 5.86
C SER A 45 11.15 2.37 5.38
N ASP A 46 11.37 2.47 4.07
CA ASP A 46 12.58 3.05 3.50
C ASP A 46 12.71 4.54 3.86
N LEU A 47 11.60 5.28 3.93
CA LEU A 47 11.57 6.68 4.38
C LEU A 47 11.84 6.79 5.89
N GLN A 48 11.23 5.91 6.69
CA GLN A 48 11.49 5.82 8.14
C GLN A 48 12.98 5.59 8.42
N ASP A 49 13.59 4.63 7.72
CA ASP A 49 15.00 4.28 7.86
C ASP A 49 15.93 5.41 7.37
N ARG A 50 15.57 6.06 6.26
CA ARG A 50 16.35 7.18 5.69
C ARG A 50 16.48 8.35 6.66
N TYR A 51 15.40 8.68 7.37
CA TYR A 51 15.34 9.84 8.25
C TYR A 51 15.47 9.50 9.74
N GLY A 52 15.42 8.22 10.11
CA GLY A 52 15.47 7.78 11.50
C GLY A 52 14.24 8.23 12.31
N VAL A 53 13.07 8.27 11.68
CA VAL A 53 11.82 8.76 12.27
C VAL A 53 10.68 7.77 12.04
N ALA A 54 9.74 7.70 12.97
CA ALA A 54 8.64 6.75 12.88
C ALA A 54 7.44 7.26 12.06
N SER A 55 7.35 8.57 11.83
CA SER A 55 6.19 9.18 11.16
C SER A 55 6.57 10.43 10.36
N VAL A 56 5.74 10.77 9.37
CA VAL A 56 5.91 12.01 8.60
C VAL A 56 5.79 13.26 9.47
N SER A 57 4.94 13.24 10.50
CA SER A 57 4.84 14.35 11.48
C SER A 57 6.13 14.58 12.25
N GLU A 58 6.87 13.52 12.55
CA GLU A 58 8.18 13.61 13.19
C GLU A 58 9.23 14.19 12.22
N LEU A 59 9.23 13.75 10.96
CA LEU A 59 10.10 14.32 9.92
C LEU A 59 9.87 15.83 9.76
N TRP A 60 8.62 16.28 9.67
CA TRP A 60 8.26 17.70 9.63
C TRP A 60 8.86 18.49 10.78
N LYS A 61 8.76 17.99 12.01
CA LYS A 61 9.33 18.65 13.20
C LYS A 61 10.85 18.76 13.11
N GLN A 62 11.54 17.74 12.59
CA GLN A 62 13.00 17.80 12.43
C GLN A 62 13.42 18.80 11.35
N ILE A 63 12.66 18.90 10.26
CA ILE A 63 12.87 19.92 9.21
C ILE A 63 12.70 21.33 9.79
N GLU A 64 11.62 21.58 10.54
CA GLU A 64 11.33 22.89 11.15
C GLU A 64 12.42 23.34 12.13
N LYS A 65 13.02 22.39 12.87
CA LYS A 65 14.14 22.67 13.78
C LYS A 65 15.49 22.81 13.06
N GLY A 66 15.55 22.49 11.77
CA GLY A 66 16.80 22.45 11.01
C GLY A 66 17.70 21.26 11.37
N GLU A 67 17.16 20.23 12.02
CA GLU A 67 17.87 18.98 12.35
C GLU A 67 18.09 18.13 11.08
N VAL A 68 17.17 18.22 10.11
CA VAL A 68 17.29 17.62 8.77
C VAL A 68 17.30 18.73 7.72
N HIS A 69 18.14 18.57 6.68
CA HIS A 69 18.18 19.53 5.59
C HIS A 69 16.87 19.51 4.80
N SER A 70 16.26 20.68 4.63
CA SER A 70 14.89 20.80 4.13
C SER A 70 14.66 20.19 2.74
N HIS A 71 15.65 20.21 1.84
CA HIS A 71 15.61 19.45 0.60
C HIS A 71 16.70 18.37 0.63
N PRO A 72 16.39 17.10 0.30
CA PRO A 72 15.15 16.59 -0.31
C PRO A 72 14.03 16.26 0.69
N ALA A 73 14.25 16.43 2.00
CA ALA A 73 13.33 15.93 3.05
C ALA A 73 11.89 16.43 2.95
N TRP A 74 11.68 17.65 2.45
CA TRP A 74 10.35 18.21 2.22
C TRP A 74 9.59 17.46 1.12
N GLU A 75 10.24 17.13 0.00
CA GLU A 75 9.61 16.36 -1.09
C GLU A 75 9.29 14.95 -0.62
N ASP A 76 10.23 14.32 0.10
CA ASP A 76 10.03 13.00 0.68
C ASP A 76 8.89 12.97 1.71
N SER A 77 8.70 14.03 2.52
CA SER A 77 7.57 14.12 3.44
C SER A 77 6.21 14.19 2.74
N ILE A 78 6.14 14.88 1.59
CA ILE A 78 4.91 14.93 0.79
C ILE A 78 4.62 13.57 0.17
N GLU A 79 5.65 12.89 -0.33
CA GLU A 79 5.48 11.54 -0.86
C GLU A 79 5.03 10.57 0.23
N TRP A 80 5.58 10.68 1.44
CA TRP A 80 5.13 9.89 2.58
C TRP A 80 3.63 10.10 2.86
N GLU A 81 3.14 11.34 2.93
CA GLU A 81 1.71 11.63 3.12
C GLU A 81 0.85 11.00 2.02
N HIS A 82 1.32 10.99 0.77
CA HIS A 82 0.63 10.32 -0.33
C HIS A 82 0.60 8.81 -0.17
N LEU A 83 1.69 8.19 0.27
CA LEU A 83 1.79 6.76 0.55
C LEU A 83 0.84 6.35 1.69
N GLU A 84 0.79 7.10 2.78
CA GLU A 84 -0.15 6.85 3.89
C GLU A 84 -1.61 6.94 3.40
N ALA A 85 -1.94 8.00 2.66
CA ALA A 85 -3.28 8.16 2.11
C ALA A 85 -3.64 7.05 1.10
N TYR A 86 -2.66 6.51 0.38
CA TYR A 86 -2.87 5.39 -0.55
C TYR A 86 -3.07 4.08 0.20
N LEU A 87 -2.26 3.81 1.22
CA LEU A 87 -2.39 2.66 2.11
C LEU A 87 -3.80 2.59 2.73
N ASP A 88 -4.31 3.72 3.21
CA ASP A 88 -5.67 3.85 3.75
C ASP A 88 -6.76 3.54 2.71
N ARG A 89 -6.53 3.88 1.43
CA ARG A 89 -7.49 3.55 0.35
C ARG A 89 -7.46 2.05 0.07
N LEU A 90 -6.28 1.44 0.03
CA LEU A 90 -6.13 0.00 -0.21
C LEU A 90 -6.74 -0.84 0.92
N GLY A 91 -6.51 -0.47 2.18
CA GLY A 91 -7.12 -1.14 3.34
C GLY A 91 -8.65 -1.13 3.28
N ARG A 92 -9.23 0.05 2.99
CA ARG A 92 -10.69 0.19 2.78
C ARG A 92 -11.23 -0.68 1.64
N MET A 93 -10.49 -0.82 0.54
CA MET A 93 -10.88 -1.71 -0.56
C MET A 93 -10.81 -3.19 -0.19
N LEU A 94 -9.86 -3.58 0.67
CA LEU A 94 -9.70 -4.95 1.15
C LEU A 94 -10.75 -5.33 2.22
N GLY A 95 -11.41 -4.34 2.82
CA GLY A 95 -12.34 -4.54 3.93
C GLY A 95 -11.62 -4.79 5.26
N GLU A 96 -10.34 -4.43 5.36
CA GLU A 96 -9.55 -4.44 6.58
C GLU A 96 -9.48 -2.99 7.09
N ASP A 97 -9.97 -2.72 8.30
CA ASP A 97 -9.72 -1.45 8.98
C ASP A 97 -8.25 -1.46 9.41
N PHE A 98 -7.38 -0.89 8.58
CA PHE A 98 -5.96 -0.76 8.90
C PHE A 98 -5.80 0.33 9.96
N ASP A 99 -5.61 -0.08 11.21
CA ASP A 99 -5.08 0.81 12.23
C ASP A 99 -3.60 1.05 11.92
N ILE A 100 -3.32 2.18 11.28
CA ILE A 100 -1.96 2.62 10.91
C ILE A 100 -1.04 2.71 12.14
N SER A 101 -1.62 2.73 13.36
CA SER A 101 -0.88 2.69 14.62
C SER A 101 -0.35 1.30 14.99
N GLN A 102 -0.91 0.22 14.42
CA GLN A 102 -0.58 -1.18 14.77
C GLN A 102 0.35 -1.86 13.74
N ALA A 103 0.54 -1.27 12.56
CA ALA A 103 1.44 -1.80 11.54
C ALA A 103 2.94 -1.61 11.87
N PHE A 104 3.25 -0.87 12.93
CA PHE A 104 4.60 -0.44 13.30
C PHE A 104 4.94 -0.70 14.78
N SER A 105 4.40 -1.77 15.39
CA SER A 105 4.83 -2.31 16.70
C SER A 105 5.67 -3.57 16.56
#